data_AF-A0A428JBQ9-F1
#
_entry.id   AF-A0A428JBQ9-F1
#
_cell.length_a   1.000
_cell.length_b   1.000
_cell.length_c   1.000
_cell.angle_alpha   90.00
_cell.angle_beta   90.00
_cell.angle_gamma   90.00
#
_symmetry.space_group_name_H-M   'P 1'
#
loop_
_entity.id
_entity.type
_entity.pdbx_description
1 polymer ?
#
loop_
_entity_poly.entity_id
_entity_poly.type
_entity_poly.pdbx_seq_one_letter_code
_entity_poly.pdbx_strand_id
1 'polypeptide(L)'
;MSHDLLDSEIQVEEINISRFSEAYIERGDKETENMLAIETPEFLQQPITYLKEHMSEFVYVESKWLDIIGVDAFSFELDDVFRTYSVLLGLRVPKKLESELKKQLTHNLHGSGISVFSLMYSQEDGLWELNFTFNNVDGFSENLTLEQAFSLIYQFIFTIQAGLESKD
;
A
#
# COMPACT_ATOMS: atom_id res chain seq x y z
N MET A 1 1.93 -10.93 38.18
CA MET A 1 3.27 -10.86 37.54
C MET A 1 3.22 -9.65 36.63
N SER A 2 3.96 -8.59 36.99
CA SER A 2 4.05 -7.35 36.20
C SER A 2 4.97 -7.62 35.02
N HIS A 3 4.50 -7.42 33.79
CA HIS A 3 5.38 -7.24 32.64
C HIS A 3 5.58 -5.74 32.47
N ASP A 4 6.42 -5.15 33.31
CA ASP A 4 7.00 -3.84 33.07
C ASP A 4 8.08 -4.02 32.01
N LEU A 5 7.80 -3.55 30.79
CA LEU A 5 8.75 -3.56 29.68
C LEU A 5 9.38 -2.20 29.41
N LEU A 6 9.16 -1.18 30.26
CA LEU A 6 9.76 0.13 30.09
C LEU A 6 10.16 0.71 31.44
N ASP A 7 11.43 1.08 31.58
CA ASP A 7 11.92 1.87 32.71
C ASP A 7 11.19 3.22 32.76
N SER A 8 10.80 3.63 33.96
CA SER A 8 9.98 4.82 34.25
C SER A 8 10.58 6.17 33.83
N GLU A 9 11.76 6.17 33.20
CA GLU A 9 12.47 7.36 32.72
C GLU A 9 12.52 7.47 31.18
N ILE A 10 11.98 6.49 30.44
CA ILE A 10 11.91 6.56 28.98
C ILE A 10 10.64 7.33 28.59
N GLN A 11 10.79 8.61 28.25
CA GLN A 11 9.76 9.33 27.51
C GLN A 11 9.79 8.86 26.06
N VAL A 12 8.79 8.07 25.67
CA VAL A 12 8.51 7.79 24.26
C VAL A 12 7.87 9.04 23.69
N GLU A 13 8.68 9.92 23.09
CA GLU A 13 8.12 10.88 22.15
C GLU A 13 7.71 10.11 20.90
N GLU A 14 6.41 10.09 20.61
CA GLU A 14 5.92 9.67 19.31
C GLU A 14 6.41 10.72 18.30
N ILE A 15 7.60 10.48 17.77
CA ILE A 15 8.11 11.27 16.66
C ILE A 15 7.21 10.93 15.47
N ASN A 16 6.26 11.82 15.18
CA ASN A 16 5.37 11.74 14.02
C ASN A 16 6.15 12.07 12.73
N ILE A 17 7.22 11.33 12.46
CA ILE A 17 7.85 11.30 11.15
C ILE A 17 6.97 10.44 10.28
N SER A 18 6.36 11.06 9.28
CA SER A 18 5.67 10.36 8.21
C SER A 18 6.59 9.30 7.61
N ARG A 19 6.11 8.06 7.53
CA ARG A 19 6.81 6.93 6.89
C ARG A 19 7.14 7.20 5.42
N PHE A 20 6.54 8.21 4.81
CA PHE A 20 6.76 8.55 3.41
C PHE A 20 7.48 9.88 3.20
N SER A 21 7.90 10.57 4.27
CA SER A 21 8.65 11.84 4.17
C SER A 21 9.99 11.73 3.45
N GLU A 22 10.58 10.54 3.40
CA GLU A 22 11.82 10.24 2.66
C GLU A 22 11.58 9.27 1.49
N ALA A 23 10.31 9.08 1.09
CA ALA A 23 9.98 8.19 -0.01
C ALA A 23 10.44 8.77 -1.35
N TYR A 24 10.85 7.90 -2.27
CA TYR A 24 10.91 8.26 -3.68
C TYR A 24 9.47 8.24 -4.23
N ILE A 25 9.05 9.35 -4.83
CA ILE A 25 7.70 9.52 -5.36
C ILE A 25 7.84 9.97 -6.81
N GLU A 26 7.24 9.22 -7.71
CA GLU A 26 7.26 9.50 -9.14
C GLU A 26 5.83 9.51 -9.68
N ARG A 27 5.49 10.53 -10.48
CA ARG A 27 4.29 10.49 -11.32
C ARG A 27 4.66 9.95 -12.68
N GLY A 28 3.91 8.96 -13.16
CA GLY A 28 4.08 8.36 -14.48
C GLY A 28 2.79 8.43 -15.30
N ASP A 29 2.93 8.34 -16.62
CA ASP A 29 1.81 8.23 -17.55
C ASP A 29 1.40 6.76 -17.73
N LYS A 30 0.13 6.43 -17.52
CA LYS A 30 -0.36 5.04 -17.55
C LYS A 30 -0.28 4.36 -18.91
N GLU A 31 -0.44 5.12 -20.00
CA GLU A 31 -0.45 4.54 -21.35
C GLU A 31 0.96 4.30 -21.86
N THR A 32 1.89 5.19 -21.53
CA THR A 32 3.24 5.18 -22.09
C THR A 32 4.31 4.73 -21.10
N GLU A 33 3.96 4.58 -19.82
CA GLU A 33 4.85 4.25 -18.69
C GLU A 33 6.03 5.24 -18.52
N ASN A 34 5.92 6.43 -19.14
CA ASN A 34 6.96 7.44 -19.04
C ASN A 34 6.83 8.22 -17.73
N MET A 35 7.98 8.47 -17.09
CA MET A 35 8.09 9.41 -15.97
C MET A 35 7.65 10.82 -16.39
N LEU A 36 6.71 11.39 -15.65
CA LEU A 36 6.24 12.76 -15.78
C LEU A 36 6.99 13.71 -14.84
N ALA A 37 7.18 13.30 -13.59
CA ALA A 37 7.89 14.08 -12.57
C ALA A 37 8.34 13.22 -11.40
N ILE A 38 9.44 13.62 -10.75
CA ILE A 38 9.81 13.17 -9.40
C ILE A 38 9.32 14.24 -8.43
N GLU A 39 8.54 13.83 -7.45
CA GLU A 39 7.86 14.72 -6.52
C GLU A 39 8.61 14.84 -5.19
N THR A 40 8.39 15.97 -4.51
CA THR A 40 8.92 16.22 -3.16
C THR A 40 7.90 15.77 -2.10
N PRO A 41 8.28 15.65 -0.82
CA PRO A 41 7.37 15.24 0.24
C PRO A 41 6.12 16.12 0.38
N GLU A 42 6.16 17.39 -0.04
CA GLU A 42 5.00 18.28 -0.07
C GLU A 42 3.87 17.76 -0.97
N PHE A 43 4.18 16.96 -2.00
CA PHE A 43 3.18 16.32 -2.86
C PHE A 43 2.27 15.38 -2.07
N LEU A 44 2.76 14.76 -0.99
CA LEU A 44 1.97 13.86 -0.15
C LEU A 44 0.79 14.55 0.55
N GLN A 45 0.81 15.88 0.63
CA GLN A 45 -0.29 16.68 1.20
C GLN A 45 -1.43 16.92 0.22
N GLN A 46 -1.27 16.56 -1.07
CA GLN A 46 -2.36 16.59 -2.03
C GLN A 46 -3.46 15.59 -1.61
N PRO A 47 -4.74 15.93 -1.81
CA PRO A 47 -5.82 14.98 -1.62
C PRO A 47 -5.74 13.86 -2.66
N ILE A 48 -6.20 12.65 -2.33
CA ILE A 48 -6.25 11.56 -3.31
C ILE A 48 -7.13 11.89 -4.52
N THR A 49 -8.07 12.82 -4.37
CA THR A 49 -8.89 13.36 -5.48
C THR A 49 -8.08 14.07 -6.55
N TYR A 50 -6.81 14.40 -6.32
CA TYR A 50 -5.88 14.85 -7.36
C TYR A 50 -5.93 13.92 -8.58
N LEU A 51 -5.94 12.59 -8.38
CA LEU A 51 -5.98 11.62 -9.48
C LEU A 51 -7.29 11.61 -10.26
N LYS A 52 -8.37 12.22 -9.76
CA LYS A 52 -9.61 12.42 -10.54
C LYS A 52 -9.45 13.48 -11.62
N GLU A 53 -8.59 14.46 -11.39
CA GLU A 53 -8.25 15.51 -12.34
C GLU A 53 -7.10 15.06 -13.26
N HIS A 54 -6.30 14.10 -12.79
CA HIS A 54 -5.08 13.59 -13.41
C HIS A 54 -5.19 12.09 -13.73
N MET A 55 -6.28 11.68 -14.38
CA MET A 55 -6.61 10.25 -14.54
C MET A 55 -5.66 9.45 -15.41
N SER A 56 -4.91 10.09 -16.31
CA SER A 56 -3.87 9.42 -17.10
C SER A 56 -2.60 9.16 -16.29
N GLU A 57 -2.53 9.62 -15.04
CA GLU A 57 -1.34 9.52 -14.18
C GLU A 57 -1.48 8.38 -13.17
N PHE A 58 -0.35 7.74 -12.84
CA PHE A 58 -0.18 6.93 -11.64
C PHE A 58 0.92 7.55 -10.76
N VAL A 59 0.87 7.27 -9.46
CA VAL A 59 1.91 7.64 -8.49
C VAL A 59 2.66 6.39 -8.07
N TYR A 60 3.92 6.28 -8.45
CA TYR A 60 4.84 5.25 -8.02
C TYR A 60 5.57 5.67 -6.75
N VAL A 61 5.68 4.76 -5.78
CA VAL A 61 6.24 5.03 -4.47
C VAL A 61 7.20 3.92 -4.05
N GLU A 62 8.43 4.31 -3.73
CA GLU A 62 9.40 3.48 -3.01
C GLU A 62 9.68 4.09 -1.64
N SER A 63 9.83 3.24 -0.63
CA SER A 63 10.20 3.69 0.71
C SER A 63 10.86 2.55 1.47
N LYS A 64 11.89 2.87 2.27
CA LYS A 64 12.55 1.93 3.18
C LYS A 64 11.59 1.21 4.13
N TRP A 65 10.43 1.81 4.39
CA TRP A 65 9.42 1.19 5.25
C TRP A 65 8.70 0.04 4.52
N LEU A 66 8.54 0.09 3.20
CA LEU A 66 7.89 -0.98 2.43
C LEU A 66 8.66 -2.31 2.52
N ASP A 67 9.99 -2.27 2.61
CA ASP A 67 10.82 -3.45 2.83
C ASP A 67 10.39 -4.26 4.08
N ILE A 68 9.96 -3.57 5.13
CA ILE A 68 9.53 -4.19 6.40
C ILE A 68 8.28 -5.05 6.21
N ILE A 69 7.42 -4.68 5.27
CA ILE A 69 6.19 -5.40 4.95
C ILE A 69 6.33 -6.27 3.69
N GLY A 70 7.55 -6.45 3.19
CA GLY A 70 7.86 -7.29 2.03
C GLY A 70 7.29 -6.73 0.73
N VAL A 71 7.22 -5.41 0.58
CA VAL A 71 6.84 -4.72 -0.65
C VAL A 71 8.03 -3.92 -1.14
N ASP A 72 8.40 -4.05 -2.41
CA ASP A 72 9.53 -3.30 -2.96
C ASP A 72 9.08 -1.85 -3.31
N ALA A 73 7.94 -1.75 -4.02
CA ALA A 73 7.29 -0.50 -4.38
C ALA A 73 5.79 -0.73 -4.62
N PHE A 74 5.03 0.36 -4.72
CA PHE A 74 3.66 0.30 -5.21
C PHE A 74 3.33 1.47 -6.14
N SER A 75 2.38 1.23 -7.06
CA SER A 75 1.71 2.26 -7.85
C SER A 75 0.32 2.52 -7.29
N PHE A 76 -0.06 3.78 -7.20
CA PHE A 76 -1.38 4.24 -6.81
C PHE A 76 -2.01 5.05 -7.92
N GLU A 77 -3.22 4.68 -8.32
CA GLU A 77 -3.89 5.28 -9.47
C GLU A 77 -5.42 5.28 -9.30
N LEU A 78 -6.12 6.03 -10.16
CA LEU A 78 -7.57 5.92 -10.29
C LEU A 78 -7.90 5.09 -11.54
N ASP A 79 -8.50 3.92 -11.38
CA ASP A 79 -8.86 3.02 -12.48
C ASP A 79 -9.83 3.70 -13.47
N ASP A 80 -9.57 3.54 -14.77
CA ASP A 80 -10.29 4.25 -15.83
C ASP A 80 -11.69 3.68 -16.11
N VAL A 81 -11.92 2.41 -15.77
CA VAL A 81 -13.15 1.67 -16.04
C VAL A 81 -14.13 1.82 -14.88
N PHE A 82 -13.68 1.55 -13.66
CA PHE A 82 -14.49 1.51 -12.45
C PHE A 82 -14.45 2.81 -11.66
N ARG A 83 -13.52 3.73 -11.99
CA ARG A 83 -13.34 5.02 -11.28
C ARG A 83 -13.10 4.83 -9.78
N THR A 84 -12.38 3.76 -9.44
CA THR A 84 -11.95 3.42 -8.08
C THR A 84 -10.44 3.60 -7.97
N TYR A 85 -9.96 3.96 -6.79
CA TYR A 85 -8.53 3.98 -6.52
C TYR A 85 -8.00 2.56 -6.46
N SER A 86 -6.90 2.30 -7.15
CA SER A 86 -6.25 1.01 -7.26
C SER A 86 -4.82 1.12 -6.78
N VAL A 87 -4.35 0.03 -6.16
CA VAL A 87 -2.97 -0.15 -5.73
C VAL A 87 -2.42 -1.37 -6.44
N LEU A 88 -1.26 -1.23 -7.08
CA LEU A 88 -0.54 -2.30 -7.75
C LEU A 88 0.82 -2.44 -7.06
N LEU A 89 1.19 -3.65 -6.63
CA LEU A 89 2.44 -3.88 -5.92
C LEU A 89 2.99 -5.30 -6.11
N GLY A 90 4.29 -5.45 -5.89
CA GLY A 90 4.95 -6.74 -5.73
C GLY A 90 5.04 -7.11 -4.24
N LEU A 91 4.51 -8.28 -3.86
CA LEU A 91 4.47 -8.76 -2.48
C LEU A 91 5.34 -10.02 -2.32
N ARG A 92 6.29 -9.95 -1.38
CA ARG A 92 7.18 -11.05 -1.03
C ARG A 92 6.53 -11.96 0.01
N VAL A 93 5.88 -13.02 -0.49
CA VAL A 93 5.28 -14.08 0.33
C VAL A 93 5.64 -15.45 -0.24
N PRO A 94 6.11 -16.41 0.58
CA PRO A 94 6.41 -17.77 0.11
C PRO A 94 5.22 -18.41 -0.60
N LYS A 95 5.43 -18.99 -1.79
CA LYS A 95 4.36 -19.59 -2.61
C LYS A 95 3.50 -20.64 -1.87
N LYS A 96 4.08 -21.35 -0.89
CA LYS A 96 3.36 -22.31 -0.03
C LYS A 96 2.18 -21.67 0.75
N LEU A 97 2.22 -20.37 0.98
CA LEU A 97 1.20 -19.62 1.73
C LEU A 97 0.11 -18.99 0.83
N GLU A 98 0.09 -19.27 -0.48
CA GLU A 98 -0.89 -18.71 -1.43
C GLU A 98 -2.34 -18.76 -0.92
N SER A 99 -2.76 -19.93 -0.41
CA SER A 99 -4.13 -20.13 0.08
C SER A 99 -4.45 -19.22 1.27
N GLU A 100 -3.50 -19.06 2.19
CA GLU A 100 -3.68 -18.19 3.35
C GLU A 100 -3.62 -16.71 2.95
N LEU A 101 -2.71 -16.33 2.05
CA LEU A 101 -2.63 -14.97 1.52
C LEU A 101 -3.96 -14.55 0.88
N LYS A 102 -4.54 -15.40 0.02
CA LYS A 102 -5.87 -15.14 -0.56
C LYS A 102 -6.94 -15.00 0.52
N LYS A 103 -6.91 -15.87 1.54
CA LYS A 103 -7.85 -15.79 2.66
C LYS A 103 -7.73 -14.47 3.42
N GLN A 104 -6.51 -14.03 3.73
CA GLN A 104 -6.26 -12.77 4.42
C GLN A 104 -6.74 -11.57 3.57
N LEU A 105 -6.43 -11.56 2.28
CA LEU A 105 -6.89 -10.51 1.36
C LEU A 105 -8.42 -10.46 1.29
N THR A 106 -9.10 -11.61 1.12
CA THR A 106 -10.57 -11.69 1.12
C THR A 106 -11.18 -11.27 2.46
N HIS A 107 -10.50 -11.51 3.58
CA HIS A 107 -11.02 -11.15 4.90
C HIS A 107 -10.91 -9.66 5.20
N ASN A 108 -9.81 -9.02 4.77
CA ASN A 108 -9.48 -7.63 5.11
C ASN A 108 -9.92 -6.62 4.04
N LEU A 109 -10.35 -7.06 2.86
CA LEU A 109 -10.94 -6.19 1.84
C LEU A 109 -12.46 -6.31 1.84
N HIS A 110 -13.14 -5.17 1.87
CA HIS A 110 -14.59 -5.10 1.76
C HIS A 110 -15.07 -5.29 0.32
N GLY A 111 -16.37 -5.55 0.18
CA GLY A 111 -17.01 -5.75 -1.12
C GLY A 111 -17.10 -7.22 -1.53
N SER A 112 -17.89 -7.48 -2.57
CA SER A 112 -18.14 -8.82 -3.09
C SER A 112 -17.98 -8.84 -4.60
N GLY A 113 -17.27 -9.84 -5.13
CA GLY A 113 -17.06 -10.03 -6.57
C GLY A 113 -15.61 -10.24 -7.00
N ILE A 114 -15.41 -10.37 -8.31
CA ILE A 114 -14.12 -10.71 -8.96
C ILE A 114 -13.15 -9.50 -9.02
N SER A 115 -13.60 -8.28 -8.73
CA SER A 115 -12.81 -7.05 -8.89
C SER A 115 -12.19 -6.49 -7.60
N VAL A 116 -12.28 -7.20 -6.47
CA VAL A 116 -11.76 -6.69 -5.18
C VAL A 116 -10.22 -6.68 -5.19
N PHE A 117 -9.61 -7.75 -5.69
CA PHE A 117 -8.19 -7.85 -5.94
C PHE A 117 -7.88 -8.89 -7.03
N SER A 118 -6.74 -8.75 -7.70
CA SER A 118 -6.09 -9.79 -8.49
C SER A 118 -4.76 -10.18 -7.85
N LEU A 119 -4.39 -11.45 -7.97
CA LEU A 119 -3.17 -11.98 -7.37
C LEU A 119 -2.54 -12.98 -8.35
N MET A 120 -1.38 -12.64 -8.89
CA MET A 120 -0.62 -13.47 -9.84
C MET A 120 0.81 -13.66 -9.33
N TYR A 121 1.38 -14.86 -9.47
CA TYR A 121 2.76 -15.11 -9.07
C TYR A 121 3.69 -14.89 -10.28
N SER A 122 4.57 -13.89 -10.20
CA SER A 122 5.66 -13.71 -11.16
C SER A 122 6.75 -14.75 -10.89
N GLN A 123 6.98 -15.64 -11.86
CA GLN A 123 8.10 -16.60 -11.76
C GLN A 123 9.45 -15.93 -12.01
N GLU A 124 9.46 -14.82 -12.75
CA GLU A 124 10.66 -14.07 -13.10
C GLU A 124 11.19 -13.33 -11.86
N ASP A 125 10.31 -12.62 -11.15
CA ASP A 125 10.70 -11.81 -9.99
C ASP A 125 10.62 -12.59 -8.67
N GLY A 126 9.90 -13.71 -8.66
CA GLY A 126 9.66 -14.50 -7.45
C GLY A 126 8.74 -13.79 -6.45
N LEU A 127 7.88 -12.89 -6.93
CA LEU A 127 6.95 -12.08 -6.15
C LEU A 127 5.50 -12.35 -6.55
N TRP A 128 4.58 -12.02 -5.65
CA TRP A 128 3.17 -11.92 -6.00
C TRP A 128 2.86 -10.52 -6.51
N GLU A 129 2.41 -10.42 -7.76
CA GLU A 129 1.77 -9.23 -8.28
C GLU A 129 0.36 -9.15 -7.71
N LEU A 130 0.16 -8.18 -6.82
CA LEU A 130 -1.11 -7.91 -6.15
C LEU A 130 -1.64 -6.57 -6.65
N ASN A 131 -2.82 -6.59 -7.26
CA ASN A 131 -3.59 -5.39 -7.52
C ASN A 131 -4.86 -5.43 -6.67
N PHE A 132 -5.19 -4.36 -5.96
CA PHE A 132 -6.41 -4.30 -5.17
C PHE A 132 -7.07 -2.93 -5.23
N THR A 133 -8.40 -2.93 -5.06
CA THR A 133 -9.19 -1.71 -4.99
C THR A 133 -9.01 -1.06 -3.61
N PHE A 134 -8.35 0.09 -3.55
CA PHE A 134 -8.11 0.82 -2.31
C PHE A 134 -9.40 1.32 -1.64
N ASN A 135 -10.47 1.57 -2.42
CA ASN A 135 -11.78 1.93 -1.87
C ASN A 135 -12.36 0.88 -0.92
N ASN A 136 -11.89 -0.36 -1.00
CA ASN A 136 -12.35 -1.48 -0.20
C ASN A 136 -11.50 -1.69 1.07
N VAL A 137 -10.50 -0.85 1.32
CA VAL A 137 -9.67 -0.90 2.54
C VAL A 137 -10.37 -0.15 3.68
N ASP A 138 -10.31 -0.72 4.89
CA ASP A 138 -10.79 -0.05 6.09
C ASP A 138 -10.13 1.31 6.30
N GLY A 139 -10.96 2.33 6.59
CA GLY A 139 -10.51 3.71 6.76
C GLY A 139 -10.41 4.51 5.47
N PHE A 140 -10.73 3.93 4.30
CA PHE A 140 -10.83 4.67 3.05
C PHE A 140 -11.80 5.86 3.16
N SER A 141 -11.38 7.02 2.65
CA SER A 141 -12.19 8.20 2.44
C SER A 141 -11.63 9.01 1.28
N GLU A 142 -12.48 9.68 0.49
CA GLU A 142 -11.99 10.59 -0.55
C GLU A 142 -11.33 11.85 0.01
N ASN A 143 -11.51 12.15 1.30
CA ASN A 143 -10.89 13.31 1.95
C ASN A 143 -9.45 13.05 2.41
N LEU A 144 -8.91 11.84 2.17
CA LEU A 144 -7.55 11.50 2.54
C LEU A 144 -6.55 12.30 1.70
N THR A 145 -5.44 12.67 2.32
CA THR A 145 -4.22 13.03 1.59
C THR A 145 -3.54 11.78 1.06
N LEU A 146 -2.63 11.94 0.08
CA LEU A 146 -1.80 10.84 -0.40
C LEU A 146 -0.98 10.21 0.73
N GLU A 147 -0.45 11.02 1.65
CA GLU A 147 0.25 10.53 2.85
C GLU A 147 -0.59 9.55 3.68
N GLN A 148 -1.84 9.95 3.94
CA GLN A 148 -2.76 9.15 4.74
C GLN A 148 -3.17 7.88 3.99
N ALA A 149 -3.40 7.97 2.69
CA ALA A 149 -3.70 6.81 1.86
C ALA A 149 -2.53 5.82 1.83
N PHE A 150 -1.30 6.30 1.63
CA PHE A 150 -0.10 5.45 1.61
C PHE A 150 0.16 4.81 2.98
N SER A 151 -0.13 5.53 4.07
CA SER A 151 -0.09 4.98 5.42
C SER A 151 -1.14 3.89 5.64
N LEU A 152 -2.35 4.04 5.09
CA LEU A 152 -3.38 2.99 5.12
C LEU A 152 -2.98 1.78 4.28
N ILE A 153 -2.38 1.97 3.11
CA ILE A 153 -1.84 0.88 2.28
C ILE A 153 -0.79 0.10 3.07
N TYR A 154 0.18 0.80 3.69
CA TYR A 154 1.18 0.17 4.54
C TYR A 154 0.54 -0.65 5.67
N GLN A 155 -0.40 -0.06 6.40
CA GLN A 155 -1.06 -0.73 7.52
C GLN A 155 -1.87 -1.95 7.08
N PHE A 156 -2.54 -1.85 5.93
CA PHE A 156 -3.27 -2.96 5.33
C PHE A 156 -2.33 -4.13 5.02
N ILE A 157 -1.24 -3.89 4.29
CA ILE A 157 -0.29 -4.97 3.94
C ILE A 157 0.41 -5.52 5.18
N PHE A 158 0.78 -4.68 6.14
CA PHE A 158 1.31 -5.13 7.44
C PHE A 158 0.35 -6.11 8.12
N THR A 159 -0.95 -5.80 8.11
CA THR A 159 -2.00 -6.65 8.70
C THR A 159 -2.10 -8.00 7.98
N ILE A 160 -2.01 -8.01 6.64
CA ILE A 160 -1.96 -9.24 5.85
C ILE A 160 -0.74 -10.08 6.24
N GLN A 161 0.45 -9.49 6.28
CA GLN A 161 1.70 -10.19 6.61
C GLN A 161 1.68 -10.76 8.02
N ALA A 162 1.26 -9.97 9.02
CA ALA A 162 1.12 -10.45 10.40
C ALA A 162 0.11 -11.62 10.51
N GLY A 163 -0.96 -11.60 9.71
CA GLY A 163 -1.91 -12.70 9.62
C GLY A 163 -1.29 -14.00 9.08
N LEU A 164 -0.31 -13.90 8.17
CA LEU A 164 0.40 -15.06 7.61
C LEU A 164 1.37 -15.69 8.62
N GLU A 165 2.05 -14.88 9.43
CA GLU A 165 3.00 -15.36 10.44
C GLU A 165 2.33 -16.12 11.60
N SER A 166 1.08 -15.79 11.91
CA SER A 166 0.32 -16.42 13.02
C SER A 166 0.00 -17.92 12.83
N LYS A 167 0.47 -18.54 11.74
CA LYS A 167 0.18 -19.93 11.35
C LYS A 167 1.40 -20.79 11.00
N ASP A 168 2.62 -20.28 11.15
CA ASP A 168 3.84 -21.12 11.18
C ASP A 168 4.07 -21.67 12.61
#